data_AF-A0A239LKN4-F1
#
_entry.id   AF-A0A239LKN4-F1
#
_cell.length_a   1.000
_cell.length_b   1.000
_cell.length_c   1.000
_cell.angle_alpha   90.00
_cell.angle_beta   90.00
_cell.angle_gamma   90.00
#
_symmetry.space_group_name_H-M   'P 1'
#
loop_
_entity.id
_entity.type
_entity.pdbx_description
1 polymer ?
#
loop_
_entity_poly.entity_id
_entity_poly.type
_entity_poly.pdbx_seq_one_letter_code
_entity_poly.pdbx_strand_id
1 'polypeptide(L)'
;MIAVKYDTFGPPIYFKNPDFDEKFDELTIDEALPFASYHAAGRTDDWLVPALYGVDNAYDNLGISLRDFENPDEEWTPIRIERGDVEFESAVASLQTVIEEVRGDNGYAAKHPHERDFVIEGLQGTLTKFQSQSISAGYVKLALERLAVLGRRFAGTVREGSITVAKAALLEFGKKHFGQLLEHLWRWFI
;
A
#
# COMPACT_ATOMS: atom_id res chain seq x y z
N MET A 1 -11.64 -22.27 -28.66
CA MET A 1 -10.20 -22.32 -28.29
C MET A 1 -9.81 -21.11 -27.43
N ILE A 2 -8.75 -21.13 -26.62
CA ILE A 2 -8.33 -19.96 -25.80
C ILE A 2 -7.12 -19.29 -26.47
N ALA A 3 -7.17 -17.97 -26.66
CA ALA A 3 -6.01 -17.18 -27.07
C ALA A 3 -5.34 -16.56 -25.83
N VAL A 4 -4.01 -16.62 -25.77
CA VAL A 4 -3.24 -16.07 -24.64
C VAL A 4 -2.49 -14.83 -25.09
N LYS A 5 -2.66 -13.72 -24.37
CA LYS A 5 -1.83 -12.53 -24.52
C LYS A 5 -0.97 -12.38 -23.28
N TYR A 6 0.35 -12.34 -23.48
CA TYR A 6 1.31 -12.09 -22.41
C TYR A 6 1.51 -10.58 -22.26
N ASP A 7 1.34 -10.08 -21.04
CA ASP A 7 1.70 -8.72 -20.67
C ASP A 7 3.11 -8.72 -20.03
N THR A 8 3.86 -7.64 -20.19
CA THR A 8 5.25 -7.52 -19.74
C THR A 8 5.36 -7.46 -18.21
N PHE A 9 4.32 -6.95 -17.55
CA PHE A 9 4.29 -6.75 -16.09
C PHE A 9 3.08 -7.39 -15.40
N GLY A 10 2.26 -8.13 -16.14
CA GLY A 10 1.01 -8.71 -15.65
C GLY A 10 0.89 -10.22 -15.90
N PRO A 11 -0.04 -10.91 -15.21
CA PRO A 11 -0.35 -12.30 -15.51
C PRO A 11 -0.90 -12.44 -16.94
N PRO A 12 -0.73 -13.60 -17.59
CA PRO A 12 -1.23 -13.83 -18.93
C PRO A 12 -2.76 -13.66 -18.98
N ILE A 13 -3.22 -12.88 -19.97
CA ILE A 13 -4.64 -12.61 -20.20
C ILE A 13 -5.16 -13.66 -21.18
N TYR A 14 -6.21 -14.38 -20.77
CA TYR A 14 -6.84 -15.42 -21.57
C TYR A 14 -8.11 -14.86 -22.25
N PHE A 15 -8.17 -14.97 -23.57
CA PHE A 15 -9.33 -14.60 -24.36
C PHE A 15 -10.08 -15.84 -24.81
N LYS A 16 -11.38 -15.83 -24.59
CA LYS A 16 -12.31 -16.85 -25.06
C LYS A 16 -12.60 -16.62 -26.55
N ASN A 17 -12.23 -17.55 -27.42
CA ASN A 17 -12.62 -17.47 -28.84
C ASN A 17 -14.10 -17.86 -29.02
N PRO A 18 -14.74 -17.46 -30.14
CA PRO A 18 -16.17 -17.69 -30.38
C PRO A 18 -16.59 -19.17 -30.36
N ASP A 19 -15.67 -20.07 -30.68
CA ASP A 19 -15.85 -21.53 -30.74
C ASP A 19 -15.64 -22.23 -29.38
N PHE A 20 -15.27 -21.50 -28.33
CA PHE A 20 -14.89 -22.08 -27.06
C PHE A 20 -16.06 -22.76 -26.34
N ASP A 21 -17.24 -22.13 -26.34
CA ASP A 21 -18.41 -22.68 -25.64
C ASP A 21 -18.86 -24.00 -26.24
N GLU A 22 -18.96 -24.06 -27.56
CA GLU A 22 -19.35 -25.27 -28.29
C GLU A 22 -18.38 -26.42 -28.01
N LYS A 23 -17.07 -26.17 -28.07
CA LYS A 23 -16.04 -27.17 -27.75
C LYS A 23 -16.01 -27.57 -26.29
N PHE A 24 -16.27 -26.64 -25.38
CA PHE A 24 -16.31 -26.92 -23.95
C PHE A 24 -17.55 -27.74 -23.59
N ASP A 25 -18.70 -27.43 -24.17
CA ASP A 25 -19.93 -28.19 -23.98
C ASP A 25 -19.79 -29.62 -24.53
N GLU A 26 -19.17 -29.81 -25.70
CA GLU A 26 -18.81 -31.14 -26.23
C GLU A 26 -17.99 -31.98 -25.22
N LEU A 27 -17.01 -31.37 -24.54
CA LEU A 27 -16.16 -32.05 -23.55
C LEU A 27 -16.92 -32.39 -22.25
N THR A 28 -17.99 -31.66 -21.95
CA THR A 28 -18.82 -31.91 -20.74
C THR A 28 -19.89 -32.98 -20.95
N ILE A 29 -20.17 -33.36 -22.20
CA ILE A 29 -21.12 -34.43 -22.56
C ILE A 29 -20.44 -35.81 -22.46
N ASP A 30 -19.13 -35.89 -22.65
CA ASP A 30 -18.39 -37.14 -22.56
C ASP A 30 -18.16 -37.56 -21.10
N GLU A 31 -18.95 -38.53 -20.62
CA GLU A 31 -18.88 -39.08 -19.26
C GLU A 31 -17.54 -39.78 -18.93
N ALA A 32 -16.74 -40.13 -19.94
CA ALA A 32 -15.40 -40.69 -19.73
C ALA A 32 -14.36 -39.62 -19.36
N LEU A 33 -14.67 -38.34 -19.60
CA LEU A 33 -13.79 -37.23 -19.29
C LEU A 33 -14.16 -36.59 -17.94
N PRO A 34 -13.17 -36.13 -17.17
CA PRO A 34 -13.39 -35.53 -15.84
C PRO A 34 -14.24 -34.24 -15.89
N PHE A 35 -14.45 -33.67 -17.08
CA PHE A 35 -15.25 -32.46 -17.29
C PHE A 35 -16.75 -32.70 -17.10
N ALA A 36 -17.27 -33.88 -17.43
CA ALA A 36 -18.67 -34.22 -17.22
C ALA A 36 -19.04 -34.28 -15.73
N SER A 37 -18.15 -34.85 -14.91
CA SER A 37 -18.32 -34.91 -13.45
C SER A 37 -18.29 -33.53 -12.80
N TYR A 38 -17.39 -32.65 -13.29
CA TYR A 38 -17.29 -31.26 -12.84
C TYR A 38 -18.50 -30.42 -13.27
N HIS A 39 -19.04 -30.66 -14.47
CA HIS A 39 -20.26 -30.02 -14.97
C HIS A 39 -21.49 -30.44 -14.14
N ALA A 40 -21.62 -31.73 -13.84
CA ALA A 40 -22.70 -32.27 -13.01
C ALA A 40 -22.68 -31.77 -11.56
N ALA A 41 -21.51 -31.34 -11.06
CA ALA A 41 -21.36 -30.74 -9.73
C ALA A 41 -21.89 -29.29 -9.64
N GLY A 42 -22.44 -28.74 -10.73
CA GLY A 42 -23.30 -27.55 -10.67
C GLY A 42 -22.61 -26.20 -10.87
N ARG A 43 -21.36 -26.17 -11.38
CA ARG A 43 -20.61 -24.94 -11.72
C ARG A 43 -20.88 -23.78 -10.75
N THR A 44 -20.39 -23.86 -9.51
CA THR A 44 -20.54 -22.70 -8.61
C THR A 44 -19.43 -21.69 -8.93
N ASP A 45 -19.61 -20.96 -10.03
CA ASP A 45 -18.99 -19.65 -10.28
C ASP A 45 -19.54 -18.58 -9.29
N ASP A 46 -20.23 -19.03 -8.24
CA ASP A 46 -20.75 -18.26 -7.10
C ASP A 46 -19.71 -17.34 -6.47
N TRP A 47 -18.41 -17.63 -6.61
CA TRP A 47 -17.33 -16.77 -6.15
C TRP A 47 -16.90 -15.74 -7.22
N LEU A 48 -17.07 -16.06 -8.51
CA LEU A 48 -16.62 -15.25 -9.63
C LEU A 48 -17.51 -14.02 -9.81
N VAL A 49 -18.83 -14.18 -9.70
CA VAL A 49 -19.78 -13.07 -9.79
C VAL A 49 -19.50 -12.00 -8.71
N PRO A 50 -19.42 -12.31 -7.40
CA PRO A 50 -19.08 -11.32 -6.39
C PRO A 50 -17.65 -10.79 -6.50
N ALA A 51 -16.69 -11.57 -7.00
CA ALA A 51 -15.34 -11.09 -7.26
C ALA A 51 -15.32 -10.04 -8.40
N LEU A 52 -16.03 -10.30 -9.50
CA LEU A 52 -16.18 -9.35 -10.60
C LEU A 52 -16.93 -8.10 -10.16
N TYR A 53 -18.02 -8.25 -9.41
CA TYR A 53 -18.71 -7.11 -8.79
C TYR A 53 -17.80 -6.35 -7.82
N GLY A 54 -16.90 -7.02 -7.09
CA GLY A 54 -15.93 -6.38 -6.20
C GLY A 54 -14.92 -5.53 -6.97
N VAL A 55 -14.43 -6.04 -8.10
CA VAL A 55 -13.50 -5.32 -8.98
C VAL A 55 -14.20 -4.15 -9.68
N ASP A 56 -15.40 -4.35 -10.20
CA ASP A 56 -16.18 -3.32 -10.91
C ASP A 56 -16.56 -2.18 -9.96
N ASN A 57 -17.05 -2.51 -8.75
CA ASN A 57 -17.29 -1.52 -7.71
C ASN A 57 -16.00 -0.81 -7.28
N ALA A 58 -14.87 -1.51 -7.20
CA ALA A 58 -13.59 -0.87 -6.89
C ALA A 58 -13.18 0.09 -8.02
N TYR A 59 -13.35 -0.31 -9.28
CA TYR A 59 -13.06 0.53 -10.44
C TYR A 59 -13.90 1.82 -10.43
N ASP A 60 -15.21 1.69 -10.21
CA ASP A 60 -16.14 2.83 -10.14
C ASP A 60 -15.91 3.71 -8.90
N ASN A 61 -15.74 3.11 -7.72
CA ASN A 61 -15.53 3.86 -6.47
C ASN A 61 -14.21 4.63 -6.48
N LEU A 62 -13.19 4.07 -7.13
CA LEU A 62 -11.88 4.70 -7.27
C LEU A 62 -11.82 5.66 -8.46
N GLY A 63 -12.85 5.68 -9.30
CA GLY A 63 -12.92 6.55 -10.48
C GLY A 63 -11.78 6.27 -11.47
N ILE A 64 -11.29 5.02 -11.50
CA ILE A 64 -10.11 4.63 -12.28
C ILE A 64 -10.43 4.86 -13.76
N SER A 65 -9.56 5.60 -14.42
CA SER A 65 -9.66 5.93 -15.83
C SER A 65 -8.42 5.47 -16.59
N LEU A 66 -8.55 5.23 -17.90
CA LEU A 66 -7.42 4.92 -18.77
C LEU A 66 -6.31 5.99 -18.69
N ARG A 67 -6.67 7.24 -18.38
CA ARG A 67 -5.73 8.37 -18.24
C ARG A 67 -4.88 8.29 -16.98
N ASP A 68 -5.35 7.57 -15.94
CA ASP A 68 -4.62 7.41 -14.68
C ASP A 68 -3.38 6.51 -14.88
N PHE A 69 -3.35 5.72 -15.96
CA PHE A 69 -2.21 4.91 -16.36
C PHE A 69 -1.29 5.60 -17.37
N GLU A 70 -1.72 6.73 -17.96
CA GLU A 70 -0.88 7.53 -18.87
C GLU A 70 0.16 8.35 -18.09
N ASN A 71 -0.15 8.71 -16.85
CA ASN A 71 0.75 9.41 -15.93
C ASN A 71 0.54 8.83 -14.52
N PRO A 72 1.08 7.64 -14.22
CA PRO A 72 0.79 6.92 -12.98
C PRO A 72 1.13 7.81 -11.77
N ASP A 73 0.25 7.87 -10.77
CA ASP A 73 0.52 8.58 -9.52
C ASP A 73 1.82 8.05 -8.92
N GLU A 74 2.85 8.90 -8.97
CA GLU A 74 4.21 8.46 -8.66
C GLU A 74 4.46 8.51 -7.14
N GLU A 75 3.74 7.71 -6.36
CA GLU A 75 3.94 7.57 -4.89
C GLU A 75 5.42 7.25 -4.57
N TRP A 76 6.10 6.61 -5.52
CA TRP A 76 7.49 6.20 -5.46
C TRP A 76 8.47 7.12 -6.16
N THR A 77 8.03 8.12 -6.93
CA THR A 77 8.99 9.05 -7.53
C THR A 77 9.59 9.93 -6.43
N PRO A 78 10.90 9.89 -6.24
CA PRO A 78 11.54 10.73 -5.24
C PRO A 78 11.54 12.18 -5.71
N ILE A 79 11.03 13.07 -4.87
CA ILE A 79 11.26 14.50 -5.05
C ILE A 79 12.63 14.87 -4.47
N ARG A 80 13.25 15.91 -5.03
CA ARG A 80 14.46 16.49 -4.45
C ARG A 80 14.09 17.52 -3.40
N ILE A 81 14.81 17.50 -2.28
CA ILE A 81 14.57 18.42 -1.17
C ILE A 81 15.59 19.56 -1.24
N GLU A 82 15.10 20.79 -1.20
CA GLU A 82 15.95 21.99 -1.14
C GLU A 82 16.58 22.14 0.25
N ARG A 83 17.84 22.61 0.30
CA ARG A 83 18.52 22.87 1.58
C ARG A 83 17.95 24.13 2.23
N GLY A 84 17.65 24.07 3.53
CA GLY A 84 17.04 25.18 4.28
C GLY A 84 15.51 25.17 4.31
N ASP A 85 14.88 24.09 3.84
CA ASP A 85 13.45 23.87 4.00
C ASP A 85 13.12 23.59 5.48
N VAL A 86 12.44 24.54 6.13
CA VAL A 86 12.16 24.52 7.58
C VAL A 86 11.32 23.31 7.96
N GLU A 87 10.37 22.93 7.11
CA GLU A 87 9.48 21.80 7.29
C GLU A 87 10.23 20.47 7.20
N PHE A 88 11.22 20.39 6.31
CA PHE A 88 12.13 19.24 6.23
C PHE A 88 13.01 19.12 7.49
N GLU A 89 13.64 20.21 7.92
CA GLU A 89 14.51 20.21 9.10
C GLU A 89 13.73 19.83 10.37
N SER A 90 12.50 20.36 10.49
CA SER A 90 11.57 20.02 11.56
C SER A 90 11.18 18.53 11.55
N ALA A 91 10.83 17.98 10.38
CA ALA A 91 10.50 16.56 10.23
C ALA A 91 11.68 15.64 10.58
N VAL A 92 12.89 15.99 10.16
CA VAL A 92 14.12 15.24 10.46
C VAL A 92 14.42 15.27 11.97
N ALA A 93 14.42 16.45 12.58
CA ALA A 93 14.75 16.61 14.00
C ALA A 93 13.74 15.90 14.92
N SER A 94 12.45 16.01 14.60
CA SER A 94 11.38 15.35 15.36
C SER A 94 11.43 13.83 15.22
N LEU A 95 11.70 13.30 14.02
CA LEU A 95 11.90 11.87 13.81
C LEU A 95 13.11 11.33 14.59
N GLN A 96 14.24 12.03 14.58
CA GLN A 96 15.42 11.66 15.35
C GLN A 96 15.11 11.58 16.85
N THR A 97 14.38 12.58 17.36
CA THR A 97 13.97 12.63 18.76
C THR A 97 13.14 11.39 19.14
N VAL A 98 12.13 11.05 18.34
CA VAL A 98 11.30 9.86 18.59
C VAL A 98 12.10 8.57 18.52
N ILE A 99 12.99 8.44 17.53
CA ILE A 99 13.86 7.24 17.39
C ILE A 99 14.70 7.05 18.65
N GLU A 100 15.33 8.10 19.16
CA GLU A 100 16.17 8.01 20.37
C GLU A 100 15.36 7.72 21.63
N GLU A 101 14.19 8.34 21.80
CA GLU A 101 13.30 8.06 22.94
C GLU A 101 12.79 6.61 22.96
N VAL A 102 12.46 6.06 21.78
CA VAL A 102 11.99 4.68 21.64
C VAL A 102 13.15 3.68 21.78
N ARG A 103 14.35 4.04 21.30
CA ARG A 103 15.56 3.23 21.51
C ARG A 103 15.90 3.11 22.99
N GLY A 104 15.79 4.20 23.74
CA GLY A 104 16.07 4.27 25.18
C GLY A 104 15.00 3.65 26.07
N ASP A 105 13.84 3.24 25.53
CA ASP A 105 12.80 2.59 26.32
C ASP A 105 13.09 1.09 26.53
N ASN A 106 13.74 0.78 27.65
CA ASN A 106 14.04 -0.59 28.07
C ASN A 106 12.78 -1.43 28.32
N GLY A 107 11.66 -0.81 28.72
CA GLY A 107 10.40 -1.51 28.93
C GLY A 107 9.78 -1.97 27.62
N TYR A 108 9.86 -1.14 26.58
CA TYR A 108 9.41 -1.48 25.25
C TYR A 108 10.29 -2.56 24.61
N ALA A 109 11.62 -2.42 24.75
CA ALA A 109 12.57 -3.43 24.27
C ALA A 109 12.34 -4.80 24.92
N ALA A 110 12.01 -4.85 26.21
CA ALA A 110 11.77 -6.10 26.91
C ALA A 110 10.41 -6.74 26.58
N LYS A 111 9.35 -5.94 26.45
CA LYS A 111 7.97 -6.46 26.31
C LYS A 111 7.54 -6.68 24.85
N HIS A 112 8.05 -5.87 23.93
CA HIS A 112 7.65 -5.88 22.52
C HIS A 112 8.86 -5.70 21.58
N PRO A 113 9.88 -6.58 21.65
CA PRO A 113 11.13 -6.42 20.90
C PRO A 113 10.91 -6.33 19.39
N HIS A 114 10.11 -7.22 18.81
CA HIS A 114 9.87 -7.22 17.36
C HIS A 114 9.07 -6.01 16.86
N GLU A 115 8.09 -5.53 17.63
CA GLU A 115 7.34 -4.31 17.28
C GLU A 115 8.27 -3.10 17.32
N ARG A 116 9.10 -3.01 18.37
CA ARG A 116 10.10 -1.96 18.51
C ARG A 116 11.05 -1.96 17.32
N ASP A 117 11.63 -3.10 16.97
CA ASP A 117 12.61 -3.20 15.90
C ASP A 117 11.98 -2.84 14.55
N PHE A 118 10.79 -3.36 14.25
CA PHE A 118 10.02 -3.01 13.05
C PHE A 118 9.74 -1.52 12.92
N VAL A 119 9.35 -0.86 14.02
CA VAL A 119 9.11 0.58 14.06
C VAL A 119 10.42 1.35 13.87
N ILE A 120 11.44 1.00 14.63
CA ILE A 120 12.74 1.68 14.62
C ILE A 120 13.40 1.57 13.24
N GLU A 121 13.39 0.39 12.63
CA GLU A 121 13.92 0.17 11.28
C GLU A 121 13.18 1.00 10.24
N GLY A 122 11.85 1.03 10.31
CA GLY A 122 11.02 1.84 9.41
C GLY A 122 11.32 3.34 9.52
N LEU A 123 11.36 3.88 10.75
CA LEU A 123 11.65 5.30 10.98
C LEU A 123 13.09 5.67 10.57
N GLN A 124 14.07 4.80 10.84
CA GLN A 124 15.45 5.00 10.37
C GLN A 124 15.57 4.96 8.85
N GLY A 125 14.82 4.06 8.19
CA GLY A 125 14.76 3.98 6.74
C GLY A 125 14.29 5.30 6.14
N THR A 126 13.21 5.88 6.66
CA THR A 126 12.71 7.19 6.23
C THR A 126 13.73 8.31 6.51
N LEU A 127 14.35 8.31 7.69
CA LEU A 127 15.39 9.30 8.04
C LEU A 127 16.58 9.25 7.08
N THR A 128 17.03 8.05 6.71
CA THR A 128 18.12 7.84 5.76
C THR A 128 17.77 8.40 4.39
N LYS A 129 16.51 8.27 3.94
CA LYS A 129 16.05 8.85 2.68
C LYS A 129 16.01 10.37 2.75
N PHE A 130 15.50 10.96 3.82
CA PHE A 130 15.60 12.40 4.05
C PHE A 130 17.04 12.92 3.93
N GLN A 131 18.01 12.24 4.54
CA GLN A 131 19.43 12.60 4.47
C GLN A 131 20.03 12.48 3.05
N SER A 132 19.47 11.61 2.20
CA SER A 132 19.87 11.50 0.79
C SER A 132 19.42 12.67 -0.09
N GLN A 133 18.73 13.67 0.48
CA GLN A 133 18.13 14.82 -0.21
C GLN A 133 17.08 14.42 -1.27
N SER A 134 16.57 13.18 -1.19
CA SER A 134 15.48 12.70 -2.03
C SER A 134 14.58 11.76 -1.26
N ILE A 135 13.27 11.97 -1.35
CA ILE A 135 12.28 11.13 -0.66
C ILE A 135 11.03 10.99 -1.51
N SER A 136 10.39 9.82 -1.45
CA SER A 136 9.08 9.59 -2.07
C SER A 136 7.97 9.66 -1.02
N ALA A 137 6.73 9.88 -1.46
CA ALA A 137 5.57 9.91 -0.57
C ALA A 137 5.40 8.59 0.20
N GLY A 138 5.74 7.45 -0.43
CA GLY A 138 5.70 6.14 0.22
C GLY A 138 6.53 6.05 1.50
N TYR A 139 7.72 6.66 1.54
CA TYR A 139 8.56 6.68 2.76
C TYR A 139 7.97 7.56 3.87
N VAL A 140 7.30 8.66 3.50
CA VAL A 140 6.60 9.54 4.45
C VAL A 140 5.39 8.82 5.04
N LYS A 141 4.61 8.14 4.19
CA LYS A 141 3.47 7.30 4.59
C LYS A 141 3.89 6.20 5.56
N LEU A 142 4.93 5.44 5.22
CA LEU A 142 5.45 4.39 6.09
C LEU A 142 5.85 4.94 7.47
N ALA A 143 6.52 6.10 7.53
CA ALA A 143 6.86 6.72 8.81
C ALA A 143 5.62 7.11 9.62
N LEU A 144 4.59 7.69 8.99
CA LEU A 144 3.33 8.04 9.65
C LEU A 144 2.62 6.82 10.23
N GLU A 145 2.60 5.70 9.51
CA GLU A 145 2.06 4.43 10.00
C GLU A 145 2.82 3.92 11.24
N ARG A 146 4.15 3.96 11.22
CA ARG A 146 4.98 3.53 12.36
C ARG A 146 4.79 4.46 13.56
N LEU A 147 4.69 5.76 13.34
CA LEU A 147 4.32 6.71 14.39
C LEU A 147 2.88 6.47 14.91
N ALA A 148 1.95 5.98 14.08
CA ALA A 148 0.62 5.60 14.52
C ALA A 148 0.63 4.38 15.45
N VAL A 149 1.47 3.38 15.16
CA VAL A 149 1.74 2.25 16.06
C VAL A 149 2.29 2.77 17.40
N LEU A 150 3.32 3.62 17.37
CA LEU A 150 3.89 4.22 18.58
C LEU A 150 2.88 5.05 19.37
N GLY A 151 2.05 5.85 18.69
CA GLY A 151 1.03 6.68 19.34
C GLY A 151 0.01 5.83 20.10
N ARG A 152 -0.41 4.69 19.55
CA ARG A 152 -1.28 3.74 20.26
C ARG A 152 -0.55 3.08 21.44
N ARG A 153 0.73 2.74 21.27
CA ARG A 153 1.54 2.08 22.30
C ARG A 153 1.83 2.97 23.50
N PHE A 154 2.13 4.23 23.25
CA PHE A 154 2.55 5.22 24.23
C PHE A 154 1.44 6.21 24.61
N ALA A 155 0.19 5.91 24.25
CA ALA A 155 -0.99 6.72 24.60
C ALA A 155 -1.06 6.93 26.12
N GLY A 156 -1.27 8.18 26.54
CA GLY A 156 -1.31 8.59 27.95
C GLY A 156 0.05 8.63 28.65
N THR A 157 1.15 8.50 27.92
CA THR A 157 2.51 8.57 28.48
C THR A 157 3.22 9.87 28.08
N VAL A 158 4.30 10.23 28.78
CA VAL A 158 5.11 11.42 28.47
C VAL A 158 5.66 11.41 27.04
N ARG A 159 5.89 10.22 26.45
CA ARG A 159 6.39 10.06 25.08
C ARG A 159 5.34 10.30 23.99
N GLU A 160 4.06 10.37 24.35
CA GLU A 160 3.00 10.69 23.38
C GLU A 160 3.20 12.07 22.74
N GLY A 161 3.74 13.03 23.51
CA GLY A 161 4.00 14.39 23.04
C GLY A 161 4.98 14.44 21.86
N SER A 162 6.15 13.80 22.00
CA SER A 162 7.18 13.76 20.96
C SER A 162 6.68 13.03 19.70
N ILE A 163 5.95 11.93 19.87
CA ILE A 163 5.33 11.18 18.76
C ILE A 163 4.32 12.06 18.01
N THR A 164 3.50 12.83 18.73
CA THR A 164 2.50 13.71 18.12
C THR A 164 3.15 14.86 17.36
N VAL A 165 4.22 15.45 17.91
CA VAL A 165 5.00 16.49 17.22
C VAL A 165 5.64 15.92 15.95
N ALA A 166 6.26 14.73 16.00
CA ALA A 166 6.85 14.11 14.82
C ALA A 166 5.83 13.78 13.74
N LYS A 167 4.61 13.34 14.12
CA LYS A 167 3.50 13.19 13.18
C LYS A 167 3.16 14.51 12.53
N ALA A 168 2.93 15.57 13.32
CA ALA A 168 2.57 16.88 12.79
C ALA A 168 3.62 17.42 11.82
N ALA A 169 4.90 17.34 12.16
CA ALA A 169 5.99 17.78 11.29
C ALA A 169 6.04 17.00 9.96
N LEU A 170 5.87 15.67 10.00
CA LEU A 170 5.78 14.86 8.78
C LEU A 170 4.54 15.16 7.94
N LEU A 171 3.42 15.47 8.59
CA LEU A 171 2.18 15.88 7.90
C LEU A 171 2.37 17.22 7.19
N GLU A 172 3.00 18.19 7.84
CA GLU A 172 3.28 19.51 7.25
C GLU A 172 4.24 19.39 6.07
N PHE A 173 5.34 18.64 6.23
CA PHE A 173 6.24 18.31 5.13
C PHE A 173 5.49 17.63 3.98
N GLY A 174 4.70 16.62 4.31
CA GLY A 174 3.90 15.88 3.34
C GLY A 174 2.96 16.80 2.56
N LYS A 175 2.18 17.65 3.24
CA LYS A 175 1.23 18.57 2.60
C LYS A 175 1.91 19.54 1.64
N LYS A 176 3.07 20.08 2.03
CA LYS A 176 3.84 21.02 1.21
C LYS A 176 4.33 20.38 -0.10
N HIS A 177 4.77 19.12 -0.02
CA HIS A 177 5.53 18.48 -1.09
C HIS A 177 4.75 17.42 -1.88
N PHE A 178 3.70 16.86 -1.31
CA PHE A 178 2.91 15.75 -1.86
C PHE A 178 1.40 15.97 -1.75
N GLY A 179 0.93 17.23 -1.62
CA GLY A 179 -0.45 17.58 -1.26
C GLY A 179 -1.56 16.77 -1.94
N GLN A 180 -1.52 16.61 -3.26
CA GLN A 180 -2.52 15.83 -4.02
C GLN A 180 -2.44 14.32 -3.76
N LEU A 181 -1.21 13.79 -3.75
CA LEU A 181 -0.93 12.37 -3.56
C LEU A 181 -1.33 11.91 -2.15
N LEU A 182 -1.13 12.79 -1.18
CA LEU A 182 -1.49 12.55 0.20
C LEU A 182 -3.00 12.65 0.47
N GLU A 183 -3.74 13.56 -0.16
CA GLU A 183 -5.22 13.56 -0.09
C GLU A 183 -5.80 12.22 -0.59
N HIS A 184 -5.21 11.64 -1.63
CA HIS A 184 -5.55 10.30 -2.10
C HIS A 184 -5.18 9.20 -1.11
N LEU A 185 -3.96 9.23 -0.57
CA LEU A 185 -3.54 8.26 0.44
C LEU A 185 -4.38 8.34 1.72
N TRP A 186 -4.84 9.54 2.12
CA TRP A 186 -5.64 9.75 3.33
C TRP A 186 -7.04 9.16 3.28
N ARG A 187 -7.66 9.05 2.10
CA ARG A 187 -8.97 8.40 1.94
C ARG A 187 -8.98 6.93 2.39
N TRP A 188 -7.81 6.30 2.51
CA TRP A 188 -7.67 4.89 2.89
C TRP A 188 -7.32 4.66 4.36
N PHE A 189 -7.09 5.73 5.14
CA PHE A 189 -6.68 5.66 6.55
C PHE A 189 -7.76 6.09 7.57
N ILE A 190 -8.87 6.65 7.10
CA ILE A 190 -10.09 6.93 7.89
C ILE A 190 -11.10 5.82 7.60
#